data_AF-A0A916K5M4-F1
#
_entry.id   AF-A0A916K5M4-F1
#
_cell.length_a   1.000
_cell.length_b   1.000
_cell.length_c   1.000
_cell.angle_alpha   90.00
_cell.angle_beta   90.00
_cell.angle_gamma   90.00
#
_symmetry.space_group_name_H-M   'P 1'
#
loop_
_entity.id
_entity.type
_entity.pdbx_description
1 polymer ?
#
loop_
_entity_poly.entity_id
_entity_poly.type
_entity_poly.pdbx_seq_one_letter_code
_entity_poly.pdbx_strand_id
1 'polypeptide(L)' 'MTHMTASETGSVRPIHQLNDLKTLDWNSEELHYHQRVMSDLSPWLNAQGTAILGQIITEIELRGGEKGENTNT' A
#
# COMPACT_ATOMS: atom_id res chain seq x y z
N MET A 1 -30.84 17.35 -10.45
CA MET A 1 -29.99 16.16 -10.67
C MET A 1 -28.85 16.21 -9.70
N THR A 2 -28.90 15.39 -8.67
CA THR A 2 -27.89 15.32 -7.60
C THR A 2 -26.69 14.54 -8.13
N HIS A 3 -25.65 15.22 -8.58
CA HIS A 3 -24.36 14.59 -8.82
C HIS A 3 -23.60 14.53 -7.49
N MET A 4 -23.94 13.54 -6.67
CA MET A 4 -23.02 13.00 -5.68
C MET A 4 -22.16 11.96 -6.40
N THR A 5 -20.92 12.30 -6.74
CA THR A 5 -19.91 11.30 -7.08
C THR A 5 -18.65 11.59 -6.29
N ALA A 6 -18.51 10.82 -5.21
CA ALA A 6 -17.26 10.35 -4.60
C ALA A 6 -16.12 11.37 -4.48
N SER A 7 -16.07 11.99 -3.31
CA SER A 7 -14.91 12.11 -2.44
C SER A 7 -13.52 11.96 -3.09
N GLU A 8 -12.83 13.09 -3.19
CA GLU A 8 -11.39 13.28 -2.98
C GLU A 8 -10.59 12.02 -2.61
N THR A 9 -10.16 11.23 -3.60
CA THR A 9 -8.96 10.41 -3.43
C THR A 9 -7.77 11.34 -3.59
N GLY A 10 -7.18 11.76 -2.46
CA GLY A 10 -5.88 12.41 -2.47
C GLY A 10 -4.93 11.55 -3.30
N SER A 11 -4.33 12.16 -4.32
CA SER A 11 -3.59 11.53 -5.42
C SER A 11 -2.68 10.35 -5.00
N VAL A 12 -3.22 9.13 -4.93
CA VAL A 12 -2.45 7.90 -4.75
C VAL A 12 -1.53 7.75 -5.97
N ARG A 13 -0.22 7.80 -5.74
CA ARG A 13 0.75 7.70 -6.83
C ARG A 13 0.66 6.33 -7.50
N PRO A 14 0.77 6.26 -8.83
CA PRO A 14 0.71 4.99 -9.54
C PRO A 14 1.97 4.16 -9.28
N ILE A 15 1.82 2.83 -9.33
CA ILE A 15 2.88 1.87 -8.95
C ILE A 15 4.21 2.07 -9.69
N HIS A 16 4.18 2.57 -10.93
CA HIS A 16 5.38 2.83 -11.72
C HIS A 16 6.20 4.02 -11.19
N GLN A 17 5.54 5.08 -10.69
CA GLN A 17 6.24 6.20 -10.05
C GLN A 17 6.79 5.82 -8.68
N LEU A 18 6.10 4.86 -8.04
CA LEU A 18 6.48 4.35 -6.74
C LEU A 18 7.63 3.33 -6.80
N ASN A 19 7.87 2.72 -7.96
CA ASN A 19 8.96 1.76 -8.18
C ASN A 19 10.36 2.41 -8.07
N ASP A 20 10.45 3.71 -8.33
CA ASP A 20 11.68 4.50 -8.16
C ASP A 20 11.88 4.99 -6.70
N LEU A 21 10.88 4.79 -5.84
CA LEU A 21 10.89 5.21 -4.45
C LEU A 21 10.97 3.99 -3.53
N LYS A 22 11.58 4.17 -2.35
CA LYS A 22 11.55 3.10 -1.34
C LYS A 22 10.13 2.99 -0.81
N THR A 23 9.66 1.78 -0.51
CA THR A 23 8.35 1.54 0.13
C THR A 23 8.20 2.29 1.46
N LEU A 24 9.31 2.60 2.13
CA LEU A 24 9.40 3.47 3.31
C LEU A 24 8.88 4.90 3.06
N ASP A 25 9.04 5.42 1.84
CA ASP A 25 8.61 6.78 1.45
C ASP A 25 7.13 6.82 1.01
N TRP A 26 6.44 5.68 1.05
CA TRP A 26 5.02 5.60 0.72
C TRP A 26 4.20 5.91 1.97
N ASN A 27 3.08 6.60 1.80
CA ASN A 27 2.18 6.83 2.90
C ASN A 27 1.30 5.57 3.15
N SER A 28 0.65 5.50 4.31
CA SER A 28 -0.14 4.33 4.67
C SER A 28 -1.34 4.09 3.76
N GLU A 29 -1.94 5.15 3.21
CA GLU A 29 -3.07 5.04 2.27
C GLU A 29 -2.63 4.40 0.94
N GLU A 30 -1.48 4.80 0.42
CA GLU A 30 -0.86 4.22 -0.78
C GLU A 30 -0.51 2.75 -0.56
N LEU A 31 0.09 2.42 0.59
CA LEU A 31 0.43 1.04 0.94
C LEU A 31 -0.83 0.15 0.97
N HIS A 32 -1.89 0.56 1.68
CA HIS A 32 -3.12 -0.22 1.75
C HIS A 32 -3.87 -0.30 0.42
N TYR A 33 -3.87 0.78 -0.38
CA TYR A 33 -4.47 0.78 -1.71
C TYR A 33 -3.77 -0.22 -2.63
N HIS A 34 -2.45 -0.12 -2.74
CA HIS A 34 -1.67 -0.99 -3.62
C HIS A 34 -1.62 -2.44 -3.12
N GLN A 35 -1.57 -2.67 -1.81
CA GLN A 35 -1.71 -4.00 -1.21
C GLN A 35 -3.01 -4.67 -1.69
N ARG A 36 -4.14 -3.97 -1.60
CA ARG A 36 -5.45 -4.51 -1.99
C ARG A 36 -5.50 -4.81 -3.49
N VAL A 37 -5.17 -3.83 -4.32
CA VAL A 37 -5.22 -3.96 -5.78
C VAL A 37 -4.29 -5.07 -6.27
N MET A 38 -3.07 -5.16 -5.75
CA MET A 38 -2.11 -6.18 -6.14
C MET A 38 -2.47 -7.57 -5.60
N SER A 39 -3.09 -7.65 -4.42
CA SER A 39 -3.59 -8.92 -3.87
C SER A 39 -4.71 -9.50 -4.74
N ASP A 40 -5.64 -8.65 -5.19
CA ASP A 40 -6.72 -9.03 -6.11
C ASP A 40 -6.18 -9.52 -7.47
N LEU A 41 -5.04 -8.96 -7.90
CA LEU A 41 -4.35 -9.33 -9.13
C LEU A 41 -3.28 -10.42 -8.95
N SER A 42 -3.11 -10.97 -7.74
CA SER A 42 -2.02 -11.89 -7.41
C SER A 42 -1.83 -13.09 -8.36
N PRO A 43 -2.87 -13.71 -8.96
CA PRO A 43 -2.68 -14.80 -9.92
C PRO A 43 -2.04 -14.34 -11.25
N TRP A 44 -2.09 -13.04 -11.52
CA TRP A 44 -1.66 -12.41 -12.77
C TRP A 44 -0.37 -11.59 -12.61
N LEU A 45 0.15 -11.48 -11.38
CA LEU A 45 1.40 -10.78 -11.12
C LEU A 45 2.58 -11.58 -11.66
N ASN A 46 3.51 -10.87 -12.29
CA ASN A 46 4.82 -11.42 -12.62
C ASN A 46 5.74 -11.37 -11.38
N ALA A 47 6.97 -11.89 -11.51
CA ALA A 47 7.93 -11.94 -10.41
C ALA A 47 8.21 -10.55 -9.77
N GLN A 48 8.20 -9.48 -10.57
CA GLN A 48 8.39 -8.12 -10.07
C GLN A 48 7.18 -7.65 -9.26
N GLY A 49 5.96 -7.87 -9.77
CA GLY A 49 4.73 -7.52 -9.07
C GLY A 49 4.59 -8.25 -7.73
N THR A 50 4.93 -9.55 -7.70
CA THR A 50 4.93 -10.35 -6.47
C THR A 50 5.97 -9.85 -5.47
N ALA A 51 7.16 -9.46 -5.92
CA ALA A 51 8.19 -8.88 -5.06
C ALA A 51 7.72 -7.56 -4.42
N ILE A 52 7.14 -6.66 -5.22
CA ILE A 52 6.61 -5.37 -4.73
C ILE A 52 5.47 -5.59 -3.73
N LEU A 53 4.54 -6.51 -4.02
CA LEU A 53 3.47 -6.87 -3.07
C LEU A 53 4.04 -7.36 -1.73
N GLY A 54 5.09 -8.19 -1.75
CA GLY A 54 5.80 -8.62 -0.55
C GLY A 54 6.38 -7.44 0.24
N GLN A 55 7.06 -6.50 -0.43
CA GLN A 55 7.62 -5.31 0.21
C GLN A 55 6.54 -4.43 0.84
N ILE A 56 5.40 -4.26 0.17
CA ILE A 56 4.25 -3.50 0.70
C ILE A 56 3.71 -4.16 1.96
N ILE A 57 3.50 -5.49 1.95
CA ILE A 57 3.00 -6.24 3.10
C ILE A 57 3.96 -6.08 4.29
N THR A 58 5.26 -6.30 4.07
CA THR A 58 6.27 -6.13 5.12
C THR A 58 6.29 -4.72 5.69
N GLU A 59 6.16 -3.70 4.85
CA GLU A 59 6.12 -2.30 5.30
C GLU A 59 4.86 -1.99 6.14
N ILE A 60 3.70 -2.52 5.74
CA ILE A 60 2.45 -2.38 6.50
C ILE A 60 2.57 -3.09 7.86
N GLU A 61 3.11 -4.31 7.87
CA GLU A 61 3.34 -5.08 9.09
C GLU A 61 4.34 -4.39 10.02
N LEU A 62 5.42 -3.82 9.48
CA LEU A 62 6.38 -3.04 10.24
C LEU A 62 5.68 -1.88 10.94
N ARG A 63 4.97 -1.02 10.20
CA ARG A 63 4.23 0.14 10.74
C ARG A 63 3.10 -0.24 11.70
N GLY A 64 2.43 -1.37 11.46
CA GLY A 64 1.41 -1.91 12.34
C GLY A 64 1.99 -2.50 13.63
N GLY A 65 3.18 -3.10 13.54
CA GLY A 65 3.91 -3.74 14.63
C GLY A 65 4.58 -2.74 15.59
N GLU A 66 5.01 -1.56 15.11
CA GLU A 66 5.58 -0.52 16.00
C GLU A 66 4.55 -0.01 17.02
N LYS A 67 3.25 -0.21 16.77
CA LYS A 67 2.17 0.15 17.69
C LYS A 67 1.89 -0.89 18.77
N GLY A 68 2.57 -2.04 18.75
CA GLY A 68 2.33 -3.18 19.64
C GLY A 68 3.37 -3.41 20.74
N GLU A 69 4.54 -2.77 20.70
CA GLU A 69 5.64 -3.04 21.65
C GLU A 69 5.95 -1.87 22.59
N ASN A 70 4.90 -1.36 23.27
CA ASN A 70 5.07 -0.48 24.43
C ASN A 70 4.04 -0.73 25.54
N THR A 71 3.65 -1.97 25.81
CA THR A 71 3.07 -2.33 27.12
C THR A 71 4.19 -2.76 28.05
N ASN A 72 4.89 -1.78 28.60
CA ASN A 72 5.61 -1.92 29.86
C ASN A 72 4.58 -2.13 30.98
N THR A 73 4.51 -3.33 31.58
CA THR A 73 4.21 -3.57 33.01
C THR A 73 4.66 -4.98 33.38
#